data_AF-A0A5A7QLE7-F1
#
_entry.id   AF-A0A5A7QLE7-F1
#
_cell.length_a   1.000
_cell.length_b   1.000
_cell.length_c   1.000
_cell.angle_alpha   90.00
_cell.angle_beta   90.00
_cell.angle_gamma   90.00
#
_symmetry.space_group_name_H-M   'P 1'
#
loop_
_entity.id
_entity.type
_entity.pdbx_description
1 polymer ?
#
loop_
_entity_poly.entity_id
_entity_poly.type
_entity_poly.pdbx_seq_one_letter_code
_entity_poly.pdbx_strand_id
1 'polypeptide(L)'
;KKKKKMYSQKLLLNMLDNHCIHCNEQIANNGEQDQPLSSYDFVYLPIDFINKCNVGYGFVNMTSPQATLRLYKAFHHQNWEVFNSRKICQVTYARLQGIEALREHFKNSKFPGEAEEYMPVVFSPPRDGRILSKPVPITIASTSSSSKEKDESQPQI
;
A
#
# COMPACT_ATOMS: atom_id res chain seq x y z
N LYS A 1 14.93 -20.88 21.20
CA LYS A 1 14.36 -19.51 21.09
C LYS A 1 13.35 -19.49 19.94
N LYS A 2 12.04 -19.42 20.19
CA LYS A 2 11.02 -19.35 19.11
C LYS A 2 11.20 -18.02 18.36
N LYS A 3 11.63 -18.05 17.09
CA LYS A 3 11.60 -16.86 16.21
C LYS A 3 10.16 -16.37 16.15
N LYS A 4 9.91 -15.15 16.62
CA LYS A 4 8.59 -14.52 16.62
C LYS A 4 8.16 -14.32 15.17
N LYS A 5 7.02 -14.89 14.78
CA LYS A 5 6.48 -14.76 13.41
C LYS A 5 5.88 -13.36 13.25
N MET A 6 6.69 -12.41 12.79
CA MET A 6 6.25 -11.04 12.55
C MET A 6 6.33 -10.75 11.06
N TYR A 7 5.21 -10.37 10.44
CA TYR A 7 5.23 -9.84 9.08
C TYR A 7 5.68 -8.41 9.16
N SER A 8 6.82 -8.11 8.55
CA SER A 8 7.23 -6.73 8.36
C SER A 8 6.44 -6.10 7.22
N GLN A 9 6.28 -4.79 7.28
CA GLN A 9 5.78 -4.01 6.16
C GLN A 9 6.56 -4.32 4.87
N LYS A 10 7.88 -4.47 4.96
CA LYS A 10 8.74 -4.85 3.83
C LYS A 10 8.32 -6.16 3.16
N LEU A 11 7.97 -7.19 3.95
CA LEU A 11 7.53 -8.48 3.40
C LEU A 11 6.17 -8.36 2.69
N LEU A 12 5.26 -7.57 3.26
CA LEU A 12 3.96 -7.28 2.63
C LEU A 12 4.16 -6.52 1.31
N LEU A 13 5.01 -5.50 1.28
CA LEU A 13 5.33 -4.74 0.06
C LEU A 13 5.90 -5.65 -1.03
N ASN A 14 6.89 -6.49 -0.72
CA ASN A 14 7.46 -7.42 -1.70
C ASN A 14 6.40 -8.38 -2.27
N MET A 15 5.48 -8.87 -1.44
CA MET A 15 4.39 -9.73 -1.89
C MET A 15 3.46 -8.98 -2.86
N LEU A 16 3.08 -7.74 -2.52
CA LEU A 16 2.22 -6.91 -3.35
C LEU A 16 2.89 -6.51 -4.66
N ASP A 17 4.18 -6.15 -4.63
CA ASP A 17 4.97 -5.83 -5.82
C ASP A 17 5.01 -7.03 -6.78
N ASN A 18 5.34 -8.22 -6.28
CA ASN A 18 5.38 -9.45 -7.09
C ASN A 18 4.01 -9.78 -7.70
N HIS A 19 2.93 -9.59 -6.92
CA HIS A 19 1.58 -9.78 -7.43
C HIS A 19 1.25 -8.79 -8.55
N CYS A 20 1.62 -7.51 -8.40
CA CYS A 20 1.39 -6.50 -9.41
C CYS A 20 2.18 -6.81 -10.69
N ILE A 21 3.46 -7.20 -10.58
CA ILE A 21 4.27 -7.65 -11.73
C ILE A 21 3.53 -8.76 -12.49
N HIS A 22 3.15 -9.83 -11.78
CA HIS A 22 2.52 -10.99 -12.40
C HIS A 22 1.18 -10.66 -13.08
N CYS A 23 0.36 -9.80 -12.45
CA CYS A 23 -0.89 -9.37 -13.06
C CYS A 23 -0.65 -8.48 -14.29
N ASN A 24 0.30 -7.56 -14.22
CA ASN A 24 0.57 -6.61 -15.29
C ASN A 24 1.21 -7.30 -16.52
N GLU A 25 2.03 -8.33 -16.30
CA GLU A 25 2.53 -9.19 -17.38
C GLU A 25 1.40 -9.97 -18.06
N GLN A 26 0.43 -10.49 -17.30
CA GLN A 26 -0.73 -11.17 -17.88
C GLN A 26 -1.60 -10.21 -18.69
N ILE A 27 -1.84 -8.99 -18.21
CA ILE A 27 -2.59 -7.97 -18.97
C ILE A 27 -1.90 -7.68 -20.30
N ALA A 28 -0.58 -7.50 -20.29
CA ALA A 28 0.21 -7.26 -21.49
C ALA A 28 0.15 -8.45 -22.48
N ASN A 29 0.22 -9.68 -21.97
CA ASN A 29 0.21 -10.89 -22.80
C ASN A 29 -1.18 -11.20 -23.40
N ASN A 30 -2.24 -10.89 -22.67
CA ASN A 30 -3.61 -11.17 -23.11
C ASN A 30 -4.15 -10.14 -24.12
N GLY A 31 -3.37 -9.08 -24.43
CA GLY A 31 -3.77 -8.05 -25.38
C GLY A 31 -4.91 -7.14 -24.88
N GLU A 32 -5.18 -7.15 -23.58
CA GLU A 32 -6.26 -6.36 -22.95
C GLU A 32 -5.80 -4.91 -22.73
N GLN A 33 -5.61 -4.16 -23.81
CA GLN A 33 -5.01 -2.80 -23.78
C GLN A 33 -5.81 -1.79 -22.93
N ASP A 34 -7.11 -2.01 -22.73
CA ASP A 34 -7.99 -1.11 -21.97
C ASP A 34 -8.07 -1.43 -20.47
N GLN A 35 -7.42 -2.51 -19.99
CA GLN A 35 -7.47 -2.82 -18.56
C GLN A 35 -6.47 -1.98 -17.76
N PRO A 36 -6.90 -1.37 -16.63
CA PRO A 36 -5.98 -0.65 -15.77
C PRO A 36 -4.98 -1.62 -15.13
N LEU A 37 -3.73 -1.20 -15.04
CA LEU A 37 -2.68 -1.94 -14.35
C LEU A 37 -3.06 -2.18 -12.89
N SER A 38 -2.50 -3.27 -12.34
CA SER A 38 -2.49 -3.51 -10.91
C SER A 38 -1.44 -2.63 -10.28
N SER A 39 -1.88 -1.67 -9.48
CA SER A 39 -1.01 -0.86 -8.64
C SER A 39 -1.70 -0.50 -7.33
N TYR A 40 -0.91 -0.10 -6.34
CA TYR A 40 -1.38 0.29 -5.02
C TYR A 40 -0.66 1.55 -4.53
N ASP A 41 -1.36 2.36 -3.75
CA ASP A 41 -0.88 3.68 -3.30
C ASP A 41 -0.95 3.87 -1.78
N PHE A 42 -1.42 2.86 -1.04
CA PHE A 42 -1.44 2.87 0.42
C PHE A 42 -1.25 1.47 1.00
N VAL A 43 -0.47 1.37 2.08
CA VAL A 43 -0.34 0.17 2.90
C VAL A 43 -0.31 0.55 4.38
N TYR A 44 -1.01 -0.22 5.21
CA TYR A 44 -0.91 -0.13 6.66
C TYR A 44 -0.99 -1.51 7.32
N LEU A 45 -0.01 -1.84 8.15
CA LEU A 45 0.07 -3.12 8.86
C LEU A 45 0.21 -2.86 10.36
N PRO A 46 -0.91 -2.78 11.11
CA PRO A 46 -0.86 -2.50 12.54
C PRO A 46 -0.09 -3.58 13.32
N ILE A 47 0.69 -3.11 14.29
CA ILE A 47 1.50 -3.96 15.19
C ILE A 47 1.01 -3.77 16.61
N ASP A 48 0.84 -4.90 17.30
CA ASP A 48 0.73 -4.91 18.75
C ASP A 48 2.14 -4.76 19.35
N PHE A 49 2.45 -3.58 19.85
CA PHE A 49 3.76 -3.26 20.44
C PHE A 49 4.02 -4.01 21.75
N ILE A 50 2.98 -4.37 22.49
CA ILE A 50 3.09 -5.12 23.75
C ILE A 50 3.48 -6.56 23.41
N ASN A 51 2.73 -7.18 22.50
CA ASN A 51 2.96 -8.56 22.09
C ASN A 51 4.00 -8.70 20.97
N LYS A 52 4.60 -7.61 20.47
CA LYS A 52 5.54 -7.54 19.33
C LYS A 52 5.16 -8.48 18.18
N CYS A 53 3.92 -8.40 17.73
CA CYS A 53 3.39 -9.16 16.62
C CYS A 53 2.31 -8.37 15.88
N ASN A 54 2.00 -8.77 14.65
CA ASN A 54 0.90 -8.21 13.88
C ASN A 54 -0.43 -8.52 14.56
N VAL A 55 -1.36 -7.56 14.53
CA VAL A 55 -2.71 -7.73 15.10
C VAL A 55 -3.59 -8.70 14.30
N GLY A 56 -3.13 -9.13 13.12
CA GLY A 56 -3.77 -10.17 12.30
C GLY A 56 -4.51 -9.67 11.06
N TYR A 57 -4.48 -8.37 10.79
CA TYR A 57 -5.01 -7.75 9.58
C TYR A 57 -4.09 -6.62 9.09
N GLY A 58 -4.31 -6.17 7.86
CA GLY A 58 -3.66 -5.02 7.24
C GLY A 58 -4.56 -4.41 6.18
N PHE A 59 -4.22 -3.20 5.74
CA PHE A 59 -4.95 -2.45 4.73
C PHE A 59 -4.05 -2.19 3.53
N VAL A 60 -4.64 -2.31 2.34
CA VAL A 60 -4.01 -1.98 1.06
C VAL A 60 -5.05 -1.23 0.24
N ASN A 61 -4.68 -0.07 -0.31
CA ASN A 61 -5.53 0.60 -1.29
C ASN A 61 -4.98 0.31 -2.70
N MET A 62 -5.76 -0.41 -3.49
CA MET A 62 -5.47 -0.60 -4.90
C MET A 62 -6.02 0.60 -5.68
N THR A 63 -5.34 0.99 -6.74
CA THR A 63 -5.70 2.18 -7.54
C THR A 63 -6.94 2.00 -8.43
N SER A 64 -7.41 0.76 -8.60
CA SER A 64 -8.62 0.45 -9.37
C SER A 64 -9.42 -0.72 -8.79
N PRO A 65 -10.75 -0.76 -9.04
CA PRO A 65 -11.58 -1.93 -8.70
C PRO A 65 -11.10 -3.24 -9.34
N GLN A 66 -10.60 -3.18 -10.58
CA GLN A 66 -10.08 -4.33 -11.31
C GLN A 66 -8.81 -4.88 -10.64
N ALA A 67 -7.90 -4.01 -10.21
CA ALA A 67 -6.73 -4.40 -9.44
C ALA A 67 -7.12 -5.02 -8.08
N THR A 68 -8.14 -4.47 -7.41
CA THR A 68 -8.71 -5.05 -6.18
C THR A 68 -9.25 -6.46 -6.42
N LEU A 69 -9.97 -6.68 -7.52
CA LEU A 69 -10.50 -8.00 -7.86
C LEU A 69 -9.39 -9.02 -8.14
N ARG A 70 -8.30 -8.62 -8.82
CA ARG A 70 -7.15 -9.49 -9.05
C ARG A 70 -6.44 -9.86 -7.75
N LEU A 71 -6.26 -8.88 -6.85
CA LEU A 71 -5.74 -9.13 -5.50
C LEU A 71 -6.63 -10.11 -4.74
N TYR A 72 -7.95 -9.88 -4.74
CA TYR A 72 -8.91 -10.77 -4.08
C TYR A 72 -8.80 -12.20 -4.61
N LYS A 73 -8.82 -12.40 -5.93
CA LYS A 73 -8.71 -13.73 -6.55
C LYS A 73 -7.41 -14.44 -6.18
N ALA A 74 -6.31 -13.71 -6.07
CA ALA A 74 -4.99 -14.26 -5.79
C ALA A 74 -4.76 -14.59 -4.31
N PHE A 75 -5.40 -13.88 -3.37
CA PHE A 75 -5.09 -14.02 -1.95
C PHE A 75 -6.26 -14.50 -1.09
N HIS A 76 -7.50 -14.27 -1.49
CA HIS A 76 -8.66 -14.68 -0.70
C HIS A 76 -8.73 -16.22 -0.62
N HIS A 77 -8.89 -16.72 0.61
CA HIS A 77 -8.88 -18.14 0.95
C HIS A 77 -7.60 -18.89 0.57
N GLN A 78 -6.51 -18.19 0.28
CA GLN A 78 -5.21 -18.82 0.07
C GLN A 78 -4.46 -19.00 1.39
N ASN A 79 -3.63 -20.05 1.43
CA ASN A 79 -2.74 -20.28 2.55
C ASN A 79 -1.70 -19.15 2.62
N TRP A 80 -1.53 -18.60 3.81
CA TRP A 80 -0.51 -17.60 4.02
C TRP A 80 0.81 -18.30 4.35
N GLU A 81 1.50 -18.80 3.32
CA GLU A 81 2.59 -19.78 3.45
C GLU A 81 3.85 -19.24 4.14
N VAL A 82 3.96 -17.93 4.32
CA VAL A 82 5.15 -17.37 4.95
C VAL A 82 5.19 -17.72 6.46
N PHE A 83 6.39 -18.04 6.97
CA PHE A 83 6.65 -18.52 8.34
C PHE A 83 5.94 -19.82 8.78
N ASN A 84 5.60 -20.74 7.86
CA ASN A 84 4.85 -21.97 8.19
C ASN A 84 3.56 -21.64 8.97
N SER A 85 2.89 -20.55 8.58
CA SER A 85 1.62 -20.18 9.16
C SER A 85 0.52 -21.04 8.53
N ARG A 86 -0.37 -21.60 9.35
CA ARG A 86 -1.60 -22.28 8.88
C ARG A 86 -2.77 -21.30 8.73
N LYS A 87 -2.49 -20.00 8.78
CA LYS A 87 -3.54 -18.98 8.64
C LYS A 87 -3.97 -18.92 7.18
N ILE A 88 -5.27 -18.87 6.98
CA ILE A 88 -5.91 -18.64 5.68
C ILE A 88 -6.15 -17.14 5.57
N CYS A 89 -5.75 -16.54 4.45
CA CYS A 89 -5.96 -15.12 4.19
C CYS A 89 -7.42 -14.85 3.85
N GLN A 90 -8.01 -13.84 4.47
CA GLN A 90 -9.34 -13.36 4.12
C GLN A 90 -9.21 -11.91 3.63
N VAL A 91 -9.52 -11.70 2.35
CA VAL A 91 -9.63 -10.36 1.76
C VAL A 91 -11.08 -9.91 1.86
N THR A 92 -11.32 -8.73 2.43
CA THR A 92 -12.65 -8.11 2.54
C THR A 92 -12.52 -6.62 2.25
N TYR A 93 -13.62 -5.97 1.84
CA TYR A 93 -13.63 -4.52 1.69
C TYR A 93 -13.49 -3.83 3.05
N ALA A 94 -12.58 -2.86 3.14
CA ALA A 94 -12.49 -2.00 4.31
C ALA A 94 -13.71 -1.06 4.38
N ARG A 95 -14.14 -0.72 5.59
CA ARG A 95 -15.22 0.27 5.80
C ARG A 95 -14.86 1.65 5.25
N LEU A 96 -13.58 1.99 5.27
CA LEU A 96 -13.04 3.24 4.71
C LEU A 96 -12.42 2.93 3.35
N GLN A 97 -12.85 3.66 2.31
CA GLN A 97 -12.45 3.43 0.92
C GLN A 97 -11.87 4.71 0.31
N GLY A 98 -10.82 4.57 -0.50
CA GLY A 98 -10.17 5.67 -1.21
C GLY A 98 -9.06 6.36 -0.42
N ILE A 99 -8.08 6.89 -1.15
CA ILE A 99 -6.85 7.44 -0.59
C ILE A 99 -7.08 8.74 0.18
N GLU A 100 -7.99 9.60 -0.26
CA GLU A 100 -8.37 10.84 0.43
C GLU A 100 -9.01 10.55 1.80
N ALA A 101 -9.92 9.56 1.85
CA ALA A 101 -10.59 9.18 3.08
C ALA A 101 -9.60 8.55 4.08
N LEU A 102 -8.65 7.74 3.59
CA LEU A 102 -7.55 7.19 4.38
C LEU A 102 -6.64 8.29 4.92
N ARG A 103 -6.26 9.27 4.09
CA ARG A 103 -5.46 10.43 4.52
C ARG A 103 -6.16 11.20 5.62
N GLU A 104 -7.43 11.54 5.45
CA GLU A 104 -8.19 12.29 6.45
C GLU A 104 -8.35 11.51 7.76
N HIS A 105 -8.61 10.20 7.67
CA HIS A 105 -8.71 9.33 8.84
C HIS A 105 -7.41 9.26 9.65
N PHE A 106 -6.27 9.13 8.97
CA PHE A 106 -4.97 9.01 9.63
C PHE A 106 -4.32 10.36 9.97
N LYS A 107 -4.80 11.47 9.41
CA LYS A 107 -4.26 12.83 9.60
C LYS A 107 -4.06 13.20 11.07
N ASN A 108 -5.03 12.87 11.93
CA ASN A 108 -4.99 13.18 13.36
C ASN A 108 -4.70 11.96 14.25
N SER A 109 -4.37 10.82 13.64
CA SER A 109 -4.05 9.60 14.38
C SER A 109 -2.70 9.73 15.07
N LYS A 110 -2.64 9.36 16.35
CA LYS A 110 -1.40 9.37 17.13
C LYS A 110 -0.74 8.01 17.06
N PHE A 111 0.49 7.98 16.57
CA PHE A 111 1.32 6.78 16.53
C PHE A 111 2.49 6.92 17.51
N PRO A 112 3.01 5.83 18.08
CA PRO A 112 4.21 5.88 18.91
C PRO A 112 5.39 6.47 18.12
N GLY A 113 6.13 7.42 18.70
CA GLY A 113 7.17 8.18 17.98
C GLY A 113 8.35 7.35 17.44
N GLU A 114 8.57 6.14 17.98
CA GLU A 114 9.63 5.21 17.52
C GLU A 114 9.12 4.22 16.44
N ALA A 115 7.89 4.37 15.96
CA ALA A 115 7.19 3.39 15.14
C ALA A 115 7.12 3.75 13.65
N GLU A 116 8.08 4.48 13.11
CA GLU A 116 8.03 4.94 11.70
C GLU A 116 7.86 3.77 10.70
N GLU A 117 8.48 2.61 10.97
CA GLU A 117 8.34 1.38 10.16
C GLU A 117 6.94 0.73 10.26
N TYR A 118 6.10 1.17 11.19
CA TYR A 118 4.77 0.64 11.46
C TYR A 118 3.66 1.66 11.17
N MET A 119 4.01 2.81 10.59
CA MET A 119 3.07 3.84 10.19
C MET A 119 2.26 3.41 8.97
N PRO A 120 1.03 3.95 8.79
CA PRO A 120 0.37 3.91 7.49
C PRO A 120 1.20 4.71 6.48
N VAL A 121 1.46 4.12 5.31
CA VAL A 121 2.31 4.72 4.28
C VAL A 121 1.55 4.88 2.97
N VAL A 122 1.88 5.94 2.24
CA VAL A 122 1.38 6.22 0.90
C VAL A 122 2.52 6.17 -0.12
N PHE A 123 2.17 5.98 -1.38
CA PHE A 123 3.10 5.90 -2.51
C PHE A 123 2.66 6.85 -3.62
N SER A 124 3.59 7.70 -4.08
CA SER A 124 3.38 8.58 -5.22
C SER A 124 4.65 8.64 -6.07
N PRO A 125 4.62 8.18 -7.33
CA PRO A 125 3.50 7.50 -7.99
C PRO A 125 3.13 6.16 -7.32
N PRO A 126 1.93 5.60 -7.56
CA PRO A 126 1.54 4.28 -7.08
C PRO A 126 2.54 3.18 -7.51
N ARG A 127 2.67 2.13 -6.69
CA ARG A 127 3.56 1.01 -6.99
C ARG A 127 2.81 -0.02 -7.84
N ASP A 128 3.37 -0.35 -9.00
CA ASP A 128 2.87 -1.38 -9.93
C ASP A 128 3.76 -2.64 -9.93
N GLY A 129 4.70 -2.70 -8.98
CA GLY A 129 5.71 -3.74 -8.85
C GLY A 129 6.99 -3.50 -9.65
N ARG A 130 6.99 -2.61 -10.65
CA ARG A 130 8.22 -2.13 -11.33
C ARG A 130 8.64 -0.75 -10.82
N ILE A 131 7.66 0.12 -10.61
CA ILE A 131 7.81 1.39 -9.93
C ILE A 131 7.75 1.13 -8.42
N LEU A 132 8.88 1.31 -7.73
CA LEU A 132 9.03 1.03 -6.30
C LEU A 132 9.17 2.30 -5.48
N SER A 133 8.20 3.21 -5.61
CA SER A 133 8.14 4.48 -4.86
C SER A 133 8.39 4.26 -3.37
N LYS A 134 9.15 5.17 -2.74
CA LYS A 134 9.46 5.07 -1.32
C LYS A 134 8.17 5.22 -0.49
N PRO A 135 8.02 4.46 0.61
CA PRO A 135 6.90 4.64 1.53
C PRO A 135 7.00 6.02 2.19
N VAL A 136 5.93 6.80 2.13
CA VAL A 136 5.82 8.09 2.82
C VAL A 136 4.79 7.94 3.94
N PRO A 137 5.18 8.04 5.22
CA PRO A 137 4.22 8.00 6.33
C PRO A 137 3.16 9.10 6.22
N ILE A 138 1.89 8.77 6.51
CA ILE A 138 0.85 9.78 6.68
C ILE A 138 1.09 10.46 8.04
N THR A 139 1.78 11.61 8.03
CA THR A 139 1.97 12.46 9.21
C THR A 139 1.19 13.76 9.08
N ILE A 140 1.02 14.44 10.22
CA ILE A 140 0.26 15.70 10.37
C ILE A 140 0.82 16.84 9.48
N ALA A 141 1.96 16.68 8.79
CA ALA A 141 2.75 17.77 8.22
C ALA A 141 3.11 17.65 6.72
N SER A 142 2.26 17.09 5.86
CA SER A 142 2.49 17.09 4.39
C SER A 142 1.38 17.75 3.58
N THR A 143 0.92 18.92 4.04
CA THR A 143 0.26 19.91 3.16
C THR A 143 1.15 21.13 3.00
N SER A 144 2.26 21.02 2.25
CA SER A 144 2.84 22.16 1.52
C SER A 144 3.97 21.73 0.59
N SER A 145 3.63 21.42 -0.65
CA SER A 145 4.51 21.72 -1.79
C SER A 145 3.65 21.98 -3.02
N SER A 146 2.87 23.07 -3.00
CA SER A 146 2.50 23.73 -4.25
C SER A 146 3.77 24.36 -4.80
N SER A 147 4.25 23.81 -5.91
CA SER A 147 5.21 24.45 -6.80
C SER A 147 4.67 25.84 -7.14
N LYS A 148 5.32 26.90 -6.64
CA LYS A 148 5.14 28.23 -7.22
C LYS A 148 5.89 28.22 -8.56
N GLU A 149 5.15 28.10 -9.66
CA GLU A 149 5.61 28.62 -10.95
C GLU A 149 5.87 30.12 -10.76
N LYS A 150 7.13 30.52 -10.91
CA LYS A 150 7.48 31.91 -11.15
C LYS A 150 7.15 32.18 -12.61
N ASP A 151 6.06 32.91 -12.84
CA ASP A 151 5.82 33.60 -14.08
C ASP A 151 6.85 34.73 -14.19
N GLU A 152 7.92 34.49 -14.96
CA GLU A 152 8.90 35.51 -15.32
C GLU A 152 8.36 36.24 -16.54
N SER A 153 7.70 37.37 -16.27
CA SER A 153 7.22 38.31 -17.26
C SER A 153 8.38 38.83 -18.14
N GLN A 154 8.33 38.51 -19.42
CA GLN A 154 9.21 39.06 -20.45
C GLN A 154 8.66 40.43 -20.93
N PRO A 155 9.51 41.45 -21.16
CA PRO A 155 9.05 42.79 -21.53
C PRO A 155 9.02 42.99 -23.04
N GLN A 156 7.94 43.56 -23.59
CA GLN A 156 7.83 44.28 -24.88
C GLN A 156 6.62 45.23 -24.73
N ILE A 157 6.62 46.55 -25.00
CA ILE A 157 7.43 47.49 -25.78
C ILE A 157 7.51 48.80 -24.99
#